data_AF-A0A8J8JBC8-F1
#
_entry.id   AF-A0A8J8JBC8-F1
#
_cell.length_a   1.000
_cell.length_b   1.000
_cell.length_c   1.000
_cell.angle_alpha   90.00
_cell.angle_beta   90.00
_cell.angle_gamma   90.00
#
_symmetry.space_group_name_H-M   'P 1'
#
loop_
_entity.id
_entity.type
_entity.pdbx_description
1 polymer ?
#
loop_
_entity_poly.entity_id
_entity_poly.type
_entity_poly.pdbx_seq_one_letter_code
_entity_poly.pdbx_strand_id
1 'polypeptide(L)'
;MRVVVTFPKLRRRFLRFMRAYIAFLWAGALISFSMMFVYALRGLPAPAITYLTAAAFFTTSGMMYSELHDEIRKTRFSVYWRFFSRYSPPLGGYAVLHILTGLIFIVADLLKGGYAPVALALILKGVFEHSLQGAVENLKAASVLYHETINGELDRLALKDPFK
;
A
#
# COMPACT_ATOMS: atom_id res chain seq x y z
N MET A 1 21.66 30.50 5.95
CA MET A 1 20.92 29.88 4.82
C MET A 1 19.64 29.25 5.38
N ARG A 2 18.45 29.82 5.12
CA ARG A 2 17.17 29.23 5.60
C ARG A 2 16.80 28.08 4.67
N VAL A 3 17.04 26.85 5.09
CA VAL A 3 16.47 25.67 4.42
C VAL A 3 14.95 25.79 4.58
N VAL A 4 14.27 26.19 3.51
CA VAL A 4 12.80 26.21 3.47
C VAL A 4 12.35 24.75 3.36
N VAL A 5 12.07 24.18 4.53
CA VAL A 5 11.64 22.80 4.77
C VAL A 5 10.36 22.49 3.94
N THR A 6 10.51 21.92 2.73
CA THR A 6 9.42 21.46 1.83
C THR A 6 8.67 20.22 2.32
N PHE A 7 9.07 19.66 3.46
CA PHE A 7 8.56 18.45 4.11
C PHE A 7 7.04 18.41 4.38
N PRO A 8 6.31 19.53 4.61
CA PRO A 8 4.85 19.50 4.73
C PRO A 8 4.16 19.02 3.44
N LYS A 9 4.75 19.27 2.26
CA LYS A 9 4.17 18.88 0.97
C LYS A 9 4.29 17.38 0.72
N LEU A 10 5.45 16.78 1.04
CA LEU A 10 5.68 15.33 0.89
C LEU A 10 4.75 14.52 1.80
N ARG A 11 4.68 14.87 3.09
CA ARG A 11 3.76 14.24 4.05
C ARG A 11 2.29 14.33 3.60
N ARG A 12 1.84 15.51 3.16
CA ARG A 12 0.46 15.70 2.67
C ARG A 12 0.18 14.94 1.38
N ARG A 13 1.15 14.82 0.46
CA ARG A 13 1.01 14.01 -0.76
C ARG A 13 0.89 12.54 -0.42
N PHE A 14 1.76 12.04 0.45
CA PHE A 14 1.70 10.65 0.91
C PHE A 14 0.38 10.31 1.62
N LEU A 15 -0.08 11.15 2.55
CA LEU A 15 -1.36 10.92 3.22
C LEU A 15 -2.55 10.93 2.25
N ARG A 16 -2.53 11.80 1.22
CA ARG A 16 -3.55 11.78 0.16
C ARG A 16 -3.48 10.51 -0.68
N PHE A 17 -2.28 10.07 -1.02
CA PHE A 17 -2.07 8.83 -1.75
C PHE A 17 -2.55 7.60 -0.96
N MET A 18 -2.23 7.53 0.34
CA MET A 18 -2.76 6.50 1.23
C MET A 18 -4.29 6.50 1.28
N ARG A 19 -4.93 7.66 1.38
CA ARG A 19 -6.40 7.75 1.36
C ARG A 19 -7.00 7.24 0.06
N ALA A 20 -6.39 7.59 -1.08
CA ALA A 20 -6.83 7.08 -2.37
C ALA A 20 -6.68 5.55 -2.45
N TYR A 21 -5.58 5.01 -1.93
CA TYR A 21 -5.37 3.57 -1.86
C TYR A 21 -6.36 2.87 -0.92
N ILE A 22 -6.63 3.41 0.26
CA ILE A 22 -7.66 2.89 1.19
C ILE A 22 -9.03 2.88 0.51
N ALA A 23 -9.41 3.98 -0.15
CA ALA A 23 -10.68 4.05 -0.89
C ALA A 23 -10.75 2.99 -1.99
N PHE A 24 -9.65 2.77 -2.72
CA PHE A 24 -9.54 1.70 -3.70
C PHE A 24 -9.72 0.31 -3.08
N LEU A 25 -9.13 0.04 -1.92
CA LEU A 25 -9.27 -1.24 -1.22
C LEU A 25 -10.74 -1.50 -0.83
N TRP A 26 -11.43 -0.49 -0.29
CA TRP A 26 -12.85 -0.61 0.04
C TRP A 26 -13.74 -0.79 -1.20
N ALA A 27 -13.46 -0.08 -2.28
CA ALA A 27 -14.16 -0.28 -3.55
C ALA A 27 -13.92 -1.70 -4.10
N GLY A 28 -12.68 -2.20 -4.05
CA GLY A 28 -12.32 -3.55 -4.44
C GLY A 28 -13.01 -4.62 -3.59
N ALA A 29 -13.13 -4.40 -2.28
CA ALA A 29 -13.90 -5.27 -1.38
C ALA A 29 -15.38 -5.31 -1.76
N LEU A 30 -15.99 -4.14 -2.00
CA LEU A 30 -17.41 -4.03 -2.38
C LEU A 30 -17.70 -4.71 -3.72
N ILE A 31 -16.86 -4.48 -4.73
CA ILE A 31 -16.97 -5.12 -6.04
C ILE A 31 -16.84 -6.64 -5.89
N SER A 32 -15.87 -7.10 -5.11
CA SER A 32 -15.65 -8.53 -4.91
C SER A 32 -16.81 -9.18 -4.18
N PHE A 33 -17.35 -8.52 -3.15
CA PHE A 33 -18.52 -9.00 -2.42
C PHE A 33 -19.76 -9.09 -3.33
N SER A 34 -19.98 -8.08 -4.16
CA SER A 34 -21.09 -8.06 -5.13
C SER A 34 -20.97 -9.20 -6.14
N MET A 35 -19.78 -9.42 -6.69
CA MET A 35 -19.52 -10.52 -7.63
C MET A 35 -19.66 -11.89 -6.97
N MET A 36 -19.23 -12.05 -5.71
CA MET A 36 -19.43 -13.27 -4.93
C MET A 36 -20.92 -13.64 -4.87
N PHE A 37 -21.80 -12.68 -4.54
CA PHE A 37 -23.25 -12.92 -4.56
C PHE A 37 -23.77 -13.30 -5.95
N VAL A 38 -23.34 -12.59 -6.99
CA VAL A 38 -23.75 -12.90 -8.38
C VAL A 38 -23.37 -14.32 -8.78
N TYR A 39 -22.13 -14.75 -8.49
CA TYR A 39 -21.67 -16.10 -8.83
C TYR A 39 -22.29 -17.18 -7.95
N ALA A 40 -22.54 -16.89 -6.67
CA ALA A 40 -23.26 -17.80 -5.77
C ALA A 40 -24.69 -18.06 -6.25
N LEU A 41 -25.42 -17.01 -6.64
CA LEU A 41 -26.78 -17.12 -7.18
C LEU A 41 -26.83 -17.86 -8.52
N ARG A 42 -25.75 -17.78 -9.31
CA ARG A 42 -25.61 -18.53 -10.58
C ARG A 42 -25.17 -19.99 -10.38
N GLY A 43 -24.98 -20.45 -9.15
CA GLY A 43 -24.55 -21.82 -8.87
C GLY A 43 -23.11 -22.10 -9.30
N LEU A 44 -22.25 -21.09 -9.38
CA LEU A 44 -20.85 -21.21 -9.77
C LEU A 44 -19.95 -21.08 -8.52
N PRO A 45 -19.68 -22.18 -7.78
CA PRO A 45 -19.05 -22.11 -6.47
C PRO A 45 -17.59 -21.68 -6.54
N ALA A 46 -16.84 -22.12 -7.56
CA ALA A 46 -15.43 -21.79 -7.70
C ALA A 46 -15.16 -20.27 -7.79
N PRO A 47 -15.76 -19.52 -8.73
CA PRO A 47 -15.59 -18.07 -8.76
C PRO A 47 -16.20 -17.39 -7.52
N ALA A 48 -17.34 -17.85 -7.00
CA ALA A 48 -17.93 -17.28 -5.78
C ALA A 48 -16.97 -17.33 -4.58
N ILE A 49 -16.31 -18.46 -4.35
CA ILE A 49 -15.29 -18.62 -3.29
C ILE A 49 -14.08 -17.72 -3.57
N THR A 50 -13.62 -17.63 -4.82
CA THR A 50 -12.53 -16.72 -5.18
C THR A 50 -12.84 -15.26 -4.84
N TYR A 51 -14.04 -14.80 -5.19
CA TYR A 51 -14.50 -13.45 -4.87
C TYR A 51 -14.73 -13.24 -3.37
N LEU A 52 -15.14 -14.27 -2.63
CA LEU A 52 -15.23 -14.22 -1.17
C LEU A 52 -13.84 -14.00 -0.55
N THR A 53 -12.86 -14.80 -0.97
CA THR A 53 -11.47 -14.68 -0.51
C THR A 53 -10.89 -13.32 -0.88
N ALA A 54 -11.13 -12.84 -2.10
CA ALA A 54 -10.71 -11.51 -2.53
C ALA A 54 -11.37 -10.41 -1.67
N ALA A 55 -12.69 -10.51 -1.40
CA ALA A 55 -13.40 -9.54 -0.57
C ALA A 55 -12.82 -9.48 0.85
N ALA A 56 -12.56 -10.65 1.47
CA ALA A 56 -11.90 -10.72 2.78
C ALA A 56 -10.52 -10.06 2.74
N PHE A 57 -9.73 -10.36 1.69
CA PHE A 57 -8.38 -9.84 1.52
C PHE A 57 -8.33 -8.31 1.32
N PHE A 58 -9.23 -7.76 0.51
CA PHE A 58 -9.34 -6.31 0.31
C PHE A 58 -9.83 -5.61 1.58
N THR A 59 -10.75 -6.23 2.31
CA THR A 59 -11.28 -5.68 3.58
C THR A 59 -10.20 -5.62 4.65
N THR A 60 -9.46 -6.71 4.87
CA THR A 60 -8.38 -6.75 5.87
C THR A 60 -7.26 -5.79 5.52
N SER A 61 -6.89 -5.70 4.24
CA SER A 61 -5.96 -4.68 3.74
C SER A 61 -6.49 -3.28 4.01
N GLY A 62 -7.77 -3.01 3.72
CA GLY A 62 -8.40 -1.70 3.93
C GLY A 62 -8.37 -1.26 5.40
N MET A 63 -8.66 -2.17 6.33
CA MET A 63 -8.56 -1.91 7.77
C MET A 63 -7.12 -1.59 8.19
N MET A 64 -6.17 -2.45 7.83
CA MET A 64 -4.75 -2.29 8.16
C MET A 64 -4.18 -0.95 7.65
N TYR A 65 -4.46 -0.58 6.40
CA TYR A 65 -3.96 0.68 5.84
C TYR A 65 -4.67 1.91 6.43
N SER A 66 -5.92 1.77 6.91
CA SER A 66 -6.64 2.84 7.61
C SER A 66 -6.02 3.13 8.98
N GLU A 67 -5.72 2.08 9.76
CA GLU A 67 -5.02 2.19 11.04
C GLU A 67 -3.65 2.83 10.87
N LEU A 68 -2.86 2.34 9.89
CA LEU A 68 -1.56 2.91 9.55
C LEU A 68 -1.65 4.39 9.18
N HIS A 69 -2.63 4.77 8.36
CA HIS A 69 -2.81 6.17 7.96
C HIS A 69 -3.05 7.07 9.18
N ASP A 70 -3.86 6.62 10.14
CA ASP A 70 -4.15 7.36 11.36
C ASP A 70 -2.94 7.43 12.29
N GLU A 71 -2.15 6.36 12.37
CA GLU A 71 -0.91 6.35 13.13
C GLU A 71 0.13 7.33 12.55
N ILE A 72 0.32 7.35 11.23
CA ILE A 72 1.22 8.29 10.55
C ILE A 72 0.77 9.74 10.75
N ARG A 73 -0.55 10.00 10.83
CA ARG A 73 -1.08 11.35 11.13
C ARG A 73 -0.71 11.82 12.53
N LYS A 74 -0.66 10.92 13.51
CA LYS A 74 -0.31 11.23 14.91
C LYS A 74 1.21 11.29 15.14
N THR A 75 1.97 10.51 14.37
CA THR A 75 3.44 10.42 14.52
C THR A 75 4.13 11.70 14.07
N ARG A 76 5.16 12.11 14.83
CA ARG A 76 6.03 13.24 14.49
C ARG A 76 6.94 12.88 13.32
N PHE A 77 7.12 13.82 12.39
CA PHE A 77 7.90 13.59 11.17
C PHE A 77 9.34 13.10 11.43
N SER A 78 10.00 13.61 12.47
CA SER A 78 11.38 13.24 12.84
C SER A 78 11.56 11.76 13.22
N VAL A 79 10.48 11.04 13.50
CA VAL A 79 10.50 9.63 13.94
C VAL A 79 10.02 8.68 12.83
N TYR A 80 9.66 9.20 11.67
CA TYR A 80 9.11 8.40 10.56
C TYR A 80 10.05 7.29 10.11
N TRP A 81 11.36 7.56 10.05
CA TRP A 81 12.32 6.53 9.67
C TRP A 81 12.31 5.32 10.62
N ARG A 82 12.19 5.56 11.93
CA ARG A 82 12.14 4.50 12.94
C ARG A 82 10.79 3.78 12.89
N PHE A 83 9.73 4.53 12.66
CA PHE A 83 8.38 4.00 12.48
C PHE A 83 8.33 3.04 11.28
N PHE A 84 8.72 3.50 10.09
CA PHE A 84 8.70 2.69 8.88
C PHE A 84 9.68 1.51 8.91
N SER A 85 10.83 1.63 9.58
CA SER A 85 11.75 0.50 9.75
C SER A 85 11.23 -0.60 10.70
N ARG A 86 10.26 -0.28 11.56
CA ARG A 86 9.68 -1.24 12.51
C ARG A 86 8.29 -1.72 12.09
N TYR A 87 7.66 -1.05 11.13
CA TYR A 87 6.31 -1.38 10.71
C TYR A 87 6.31 -2.65 9.85
N SER A 88 5.46 -3.61 10.22
CA SER A 88 5.21 -4.85 9.49
C SER A 88 3.69 -4.99 9.31
N PRO A 89 3.19 -5.36 8.12
CA PRO A 89 3.94 -5.78 6.94
C PRO A 89 4.71 -4.64 6.25
N PRO A 90 5.80 -4.95 5.54
CA PRO A 90 6.55 -3.95 4.79
C PRO A 90 5.65 -3.32 3.73
N LEU A 91 5.49 -2.01 3.80
CA LEU A 91 4.70 -1.24 2.83
C LEU A 91 5.30 -1.46 1.44
N GLY A 92 4.56 -2.16 0.58
CA GLY A 92 5.01 -2.47 -0.78
C GLY A 92 5.74 -3.79 -0.97
N GLY A 93 6.11 -4.49 0.10
CA GLY A 93 6.89 -5.73 0.01
C GLY A 93 6.18 -6.87 -0.74
N TYR A 94 4.86 -6.79 -0.88
CA TYR A 94 4.04 -7.79 -1.57
C TYR A 94 3.52 -7.32 -2.93
N ALA A 95 3.96 -6.16 -3.42
CA ALA A 95 3.49 -5.59 -4.69
C ALA A 95 3.62 -6.57 -5.87
N VAL A 96 4.80 -7.19 -6.01
CA VAL A 96 5.07 -8.19 -7.06
C VAL A 96 4.16 -9.40 -6.92
N LEU A 97 3.94 -9.88 -5.69
CA LEU A 97 3.06 -11.02 -5.43
C LEU A 97 1.64 -10.73 -5.92
N HIS A 98 1.08 -9.55 -5.60
CA HIS A 98 -0.26 -9.16 -6.04
C HIS A 98 -0.37 -9.12 -7.57
N ILE A 99 0.64 -8.59 -8.26
CA ILE A 99 0.67 -8.54 -9.73
C ILE A 99 0.69 -9.96 -10.30
N LEU A 100 1.56 -10.83 -9.78
CA LEU A 100 1.66 -12.22 -10.23
C LEU A 100 0.36 -12.99 -9.97
N THR A 101 -0.25 -12.84 -8.80
CA THR A 101 -1.55 -13.46 -8.50
C THR A 101 -2.64 -12.95 -9.45
N GLY A 102 -2.64 -11.65 -9.76
CA GLY A 102 -3.55 -11.07 -10.75
C GLY A 102 -3.35 -11.65 -12.15
N LEU A 103 -2.10 -11.81 -12.61
CA LEU A 103 -1.78 -12.46 -13.89
C LEU A 103 -2.27 -13.91 -13.95
N ILE A 104 -2.13 -14.67 -12.85
CA ILE A 104 -2.68 -16.04 -12.76
C ILE A 104 -4.20 -16.01 -12.94
N PHE A 105 -4.90 -15.06 -12.35
CA PHE A 105 -6.34 -14.92 -12.54
C PHE A 105 -6.73 -14.46 -13.94
N ILE A 106 -5.91 -13.69 -14.65
CA ILE A 106 -6.13 -13.41 -16.08
C ILE A 106 -6.08 -14.72 -16.88
N VAL A 107 -5.08 -15.57 -16.64
CA VAL A 107 -4.99 -16.87 -17.32
C VAL A 107 -6.20 -17.75 -16.99
N ALA A 108 -6.63 -17.78 -15.72
CA ALA A 108 -7.83 -18.51 -15.31
C ALA A 108 -9.11 -17.95 -15.98
N ASP A 109 -9.19 -16.63 -16.16
CA ASP A 109 -10.29 -15.97 -16.86
C ASP A 109 -10.34 -16.36 -18.34
N LEU A 110 -9.20 -16.43 -19.03
CA LEU A 110 -9.15 -16.88 -20.43
C LEU A 110 -9.63 -18.32 -20.61
N LEU A 111 -9.49 -19.17 -19.59
CA LEU A 111 -9.88 -20.57 -19.64
C LEU A 111 -11.34 -20.81 -19.26
N LYS A 112 -11.85 -20.17 -18.20
CA LYS A 112 -13.16 -20.45 -17.61
C LYS A 112 -14.08 -19.24 -17.46
N GLY A 113 -13.54 -18.03 -17.64
CA GLY A 113 -14.24 -16.77 -17.48
C GLY A 113 -14.61 -16.44 -16.03
N GLY A 114 -14.86 -15.16 -15.79
CA GLY A 114 -15.45 -14.65 -14.56
C GLY A 114 -14.47 -14.16 -13.50
N TYR A 115 -13.16 -14.23 -13.72
CA TYR A 115 -12.11 -13.78 -12.79
C TYR A 115 -11.52 -12.41 -13.14
N ALA A 116 -11.81 -11.87 -14.33
CA ALA A 116 -11.26 -10.60 -14.82
C ALA A 116 -11.35 -9.42 -13.81
N PRO A 117 -12.51 -9.16 -13.16
CA PRO A 117 -12.61 -8.09 -12.16
C PRO A 117 -11.63 -8.23 -10.99
N VAL A 118 -11.50 -9.42 -10.40
CA VAL A 118 -10.54 -9.68 -9.31
C VAL A 118 -9.11 -9.61 -9.80
N ALA A 119 -8.84 -10.14 -10.99
CA ALA A 119 -7.52 -10.11 -11.61
C ALA A 119 -7.01 -8.66 -11.76
N LEU A 120 -7.84 -7.79 -12.34
CA LEU A 120 -7.52 -6.38 -12.53
C LEU A 120 -7.35 -5.67 -11.19
N ALA A 121 -8.22 -5.92 -10.22
CA ALA A 121 -8.13 -5.33 -8.89
C ALA A 121 -6.82 -5.74 -8.17
N LEU A 122 -6.37 -6.98 -8.30
CA LEU A 122 -5.10 -7.44 -7.71
C LEU A 122 -3.88 -6.80 -8.38
N ILE A 123 -3.87 -6.67 -9.71
CA ILE A 123 -2.80 -5.97 -10.42
C ILE A 123 -2.72 -4.52 -9.97
N LEU A 124 -3.86 -3.81 -9.94
CA LEU A 124 -3.92 -2.43 -9.48
C LEU A 124 -3.46 -2.31 -8.02
N LYS A 125 -3.86 -3.23 -7.14
CA LYS A 125 -3.38 -3.28 -5.74
C LYS A 125 -1.86 -3.35 -5.69
N GLY A 126 -1.24 -4.22 -6.50
CA GLY A 126 0.20 -4.34 -6.59
C GLY A 126 0.89 -3.06 -7.09
N VAL A 127 0.33 -2.40 -8.11
CA VAL A 127 0.84 -1.12 -8.62
C VAL A 127 0.77 -0.01 -7.55
N PHE A 128 -0.34 0.05 -6.81
CA PHE A 128 -0.49 0.99 -5.70
C PHE A 128 0.55 0.71 -4.61
N GLU A 129 0.74 -0.54 -4.22
CA GLU A 129 1.71 -0.93 -3.20
C GLU A 129 3.14 -0.61 -3.59
N HIS A 130 3.53 -0.87 -4.84
CA HIS A 130 4.83 -0.49 -5.37
C HIS A 130 5.05 1.03 -5.31
N SER A 131 4.05 1.80 -5.73
CA SER A 131 4.10 3.26 -5.67
C SER A 131 4.18 3.78 -4.23
N LEU A 132 3.50 3.10 -3.30
CA LEU A 132 3.50 3.43 -1.88
C LEU A 132 4.87 3.17 -1.26
N GLN A 133 5.54 2.10 -1.66
CA GLN A 133 6.92 1.79 -1.24
C GLN A 133 7.87 2.94 -1.55
N GLY A 134 7.90 3.39 -2.82
CA GLY A 134 8.77 4.50 -3.23
C GLY A 134 8.46 5.78 -2.46
N ALA A 135 7.19 6.04 -2.13
CA ALA A 135 6.82 7.20 -1.33
C ALA A 135 7.26 7.07 0.14
N VAL A 136 7.23 5.87 0.72
CA VAL A 136 7.72 5.57 2.07
C VAL A 136 9.24 5.72 2.15
N GLU A 137 9.98 5.18 1.19
CA GLU A 137 11.44 5.30 1.13
C GLU A 137 11.88 6.76 1.06
N ASN A 138 11.20 7.56 0.23
CA ASN A 138 11.42 9.01 0.14
C ASN A 138 11.12 9.72 1.48
N LEU A 139 10.02 9.38 2.15
CA LEU A 139 9.68 9.95 3.45
C LEU A 139 10.65 9.53 4.55
N LYS A 140 11.12 8.28 4.52
CA LYS A 140 12.13 7.75 5.44
C LYS A 140 13.43 8.53 5.27
N ALA A 141 13.97 8.63 4.07
CA ALA A 141 15.18 9.40 3.77
C ALA A 141 15.05 10.86 4.22
N ALA A 142 13.94 11.51 3.86
CA ALA A 142 13.65 12.89 4.27
C ALA A 142 13.57 13.04 5.80
N SER A 143 12.97 12.08 6.51
CA SER A 143 12.87 12.15 7.97
C SER A 143 14.20 11.92 8.68
N VAL A 144 15.08 11.07 8.14
CA VAL A 144 16.45 10.91 8.63
C VAL A 144 17.21 12.21 8.47
N LEU A 145 17.23 12.78 7.25
CA LEU A 145 17.89 14.05 6.94
C LEU A 145 17.44 15.17 7.89
N TYR A 146 16.14 15.28 8.13
CA TYR A 146 15.58 16.27 9.05
C TYR A 146 16.01 16.05 10.51
N HIS A 147 16.06 14.80 10.97
CA HIS A 147 16.48 14.47 12.32
C HIS A 147 17.96 14.82 12.57
N GLU A 148 18.84 14.40 11.66
CA GLU A 148 20.28 14.66 11.75
C GLU A 148 20.61 16.16 11.67
N THR A 149 19.91 16.90 10.80
CA THR A 149 20.10 18.36 10.66
C THR A 149 19.72 19.12 11.94
N ILE A 150 18.67 18.69 12.64
CA ILE A 150 18.24 19.33 13.89
C ILE A 150 19.17 19.03 15.05
N ASN A 151 19.76 17.83 15.09
CA ASN A 151 20.65 17.43 16.16
C ASN A 151 22.10 17.93 15.97
N GLY A 152 22.40 18.58 14.84
CA GLY A 152 23.73 19.11 14.54
C GLY A 152 24.76 18.05 14.15
N GLU A 153 24.34 16.82 13.85
CA GLU A 153 25.22 15.69 13.48
C GLU A 153 25.45 15.62 11.95
N LEU A 154 25.76 16.75 11.32
CA LEU A 154 25.96 16.83 9.86
C LEU A 154 27.10 15.94 9.35
N ASP A 155 28.12 15.68 10.16
CA ASP A 155 29.26 14.82 9.80
C ASP A 155 28.87 13.33 9.66
N ARG A 156 27.76 12.90 10.26
CA ARG A 156 27.26 11.50 10.13
C ARG A 156 26.48 11.26 8.84
N LEU A 157 26.07 12.32 8.14
CA LEU A 157 25.37 12.22 6.85
C LEU A 157 26.25 11.71 5.72
N ALA A 158 27.58 11.88 5.81
CA ALA A 158 28.54 11.36 4.85
C ALA A 158 28.87 9.86 5.05
N LEU A 159 28.52 9.28 6.21
CA LEU A 159 29.00 7.96 6.65
C LEU A 159 27.93 6.87 6.71
N LYS A 160 26.66 7.21 6.50
CA LYS A 160 25.57 6.22 6.47
C LYS A 160 24.84 6.31 5.15
N ASP A 161 25.22 5.42 4.24
CA ASP A 161 24.28 4.90 3.27
C ASP A 161 23.15 4.22 4.07
N PRO A 162 21.91 4.75 4.10
CA PRO A 162 20.82 4.14 4.85
C PRO A 162 20.28 2.88 4.16
N PHE A 163 20.93 2.42 3.09
CA PHE A 163 20.54 1.32 2.24
C PHE A 163 21.58 0.17 2.17
N LYS A 164 22.59 0.16 3.05
CA LYS A 164 23.47 -0.99 3.30
C LYS A 164 23.49 -1.40 4.76
#